data_AF-A0A2T7TGB0-F1
#
_entry.id   AF-A0A2T7TGB0-F1
#
_cell.length_a   1.000
_cell.length_b   1.000
_cell.length_c   1.000
_cell.angle_alpha   90.00
_cell.angle_beta   90.00
_cell.angle_gamma   90.00
#
_symmetry.space_group_name_H-M   'P 1'
#
loop_
_entity.id
_entity.type
_entity.pdbx_description
1 polymer ?
#
loop_
_entity_poly.entity_id
_entity_poly.type
_entity_poly.pdbx_seq_one_letter_code
_entity_poly.pdbx_strand_id
1 'polypeptide(L)'
;MLVAGAVDILQGIAAVRGNAVFNAVTGYAYTFNLGSWGWIHIALGILIALTGLAILMRVPAARYVGIGVAALYLVAQFMYLPYAPIWAVVSMALAVFVIWALATDRGASWAGNRY
;
A
#
# COMPACT_ATOMS: atom_id res chain seq x y z
N MET A 1 -4.22 7.09 1.26
CA MET A 1 -4.00 6.31 0.02
C MET A 1 -3.09 7.04 -0.93
N LEU A 2 -3.46 8.21 -1.47
CA LEU A 2 -2.67 8.89 -2.50
C LEU A 2 -1.21 9.21 -2.09
N VAL A 3 -1.02 9.77 -0.88
CA VAL A 3 0.33 10.03 -0.32
C VAL A 3 1.11 8.73 -0.08
N ALA A 4 0.44 7.69 0.44
CA ALA A 4 1.06 6.39 0.68
C ALA A 4 1.57 5.76 -0.63
N GLY A 5 0.76 5.80 -1.69
CA GLY A 5 1.13 5.27 -3.00
C GLY A 5 2.28 6.06 -3.64
N ALA A 6 2.31 7.38 -3.49
CA ALA A 6 3.41 8.20 -3.98
C ALA A 6 4.74 7.87 -3.27
N VAL A 7 4.71 7.67 -1.95
CA VAL A 7 5.91 7.29 -1.19
C VAL A 7 6.39 5.88 -1.56
N ASP A 8 5.46 4.94 -1.79
CA ASP A 8 5.79 3.57 -2.20
C ASP A 8 6.46 3.53 -3.60
N ILE A 9 6.00 4.36 -4.54
CA ILE A 9 6.64 4.53 -5.86
C ILE A 9 8.08 5.02 -5.71
N LEU A 10 8.31 6.05 -4.88
CA LEU A 10 9.65 6.60 -4.66
C LEU A 10 10.59 5.59 -4.02
N GLN A 11 10.08 4.78 -3.09
CA GLN A 11 10.84 3.70 -2.46
C GLN A 11 11.21 2.59 -3.44
N GLY A 12 10.29 2.22 -4.34
CA GLY A 12 10.57 1.27 -5.41
C GLY A 12 11.64 1.76 -6.37
N ILE A 13 11.60 3.05 -6.76
CA ILE A 13 12.63 3.67 -7.60
C ILE A 13 14.00 3.68 -6.91
N ALA A 14 14.04 3.99 -5.61
CA ALA A 14 15.28 3.97 -4.82
C ALA A 14 15.89 2.56 -4.75
N ALA A 15 15.04 1.53 -4.60
CA ALA A 15 15.46 0.13 -4.56
C ALA A 15 16.05 -0.35 -5.91
N VAL A 16 15.54 0.13 -7.05
CA VAL A 16 16.06 -0.24 -8.39
C VAL A 16 17.42 0.41 -8.68
N ARG A 17 17.71 1.59 -8.12
CA ARG A 17 18.93 2.36 -8.43
C ARG A 17 20.07 2.17 -7.43
N GLY A 18 19.78 1.72 -6.21
CA GLY A 18 20.75 1.57 -5.13
C GLY A 18 21.51 0.23 -5.14
N ASN A 19 22.52 0.11 -6.01
CA ASN A 19 23.57 -0.88 -5.78
C ASN A 19 24.27 -0.55 -4.45
N ALA A 20 24.30 -1.50 -3.50
CA ALA A 20 25.16 -1.56 -2.31
C ALA A 20 24.67 -1.04 -0.92
N VAL A 21 23.43 -1.34 -0.49
CA VAL A 21 23.10 -1.30 0.97
C VAL A 21 22.47 -2.59 1.52
N PHE A 22 22.07 -3.55 0.67
CA PHE A 22 21.33 -4.76 1.11
C PHE A 22 22.12 -6.07 1.02
N ASN A 23 23.46 -6.01 1.00
CA ASN A 23 24.31 -7.21 1.04
C ASN A 23 24.50 -7.72 2.47
N ALA A 24 23.45 -8.15 3.17
CA ALA A 24 23.58 -8.97 4.39
C ALA A 24 22.24 -9.58 4.86
N VAL A 25 21.53 -10.34 4.02
CA VAL A 25 20.61 -11.36 4.55
C VAL A 25 20.78 -12.65 3.74
N THR A 26 21.83 -13.40 4.07
CA THR A 26 22.00 -14.78 3.61
C THR A 26 21.05 -15.68 4.40
N GLY A 27 20.14 -16.39 3.71
CA GLY A 27 19.29 -17.42 4.34
C GLY A 27 17.80 -17.12 4.50
N TYR A 28 17.26 -16.06 3.89
CA TYR A 28 15.82 -15.80 3.91
C TYR A 28 15.13 -16.52 2.73
N ALA A 29 14.04 -17.26 2.99
CA ALA A 29 13.32 -18.03 1.96
C ALA A 29 12.68 -17.15 0.85
N TYR A 30 12.61 -15.83 1.07
CA TYR A 30 12.14 -14.82 0.13
C TYR A 30 13.27 -13.90 -0.33
N THR A 31 14.36 -14.45 -0.87
CA THR A 31 15.39 -13.67 -1.58
C THR A 31 14.85 -13.16 -2.91
N PHE A 32 13.89 -12.23 -2.87
CA PHE A 32 13.58 -11.39 -4.01
C PHE A 32 14.74 -10.40 -4.17
N ASN A 33 15.37 -10.38 -5.33
CA ASN A 33 16.41 -9.42 -5.67
C ASN A 33 15.83 -7.98 -5.55
N LEU A 34 16.68 -6.99 -5.28
CA LEU A 34 16.29 -5.57 -5.16
C LEU A 34 15.42 -5.08 -6.31
N GLY A 35 15.70 -5.57 -7.53
CA GLY A 35 14.87 -5.28 -8.70
C GLY A 35 13.42 -5.77 -8.58
N SER A 36 13.19 -6.96 -8.00
CA SER A 36 11.84 -7.51 -7.81
C SER A 36 11.04 -6.69 -6.79
N TRP A 37 11.66 -6.32 -5.67
CA TRP A 37 11.03 -5.44 -4.67
C TRP A 37 10.73 -4.05 -5.23
N GLY A 38 11.65 -3.50 -6.02
CA GLY A 38 11.45 -2.23 -6.72
C GLY A 38 10.20 -2.21 -7.58
N TRP A 39 10.01 -3.23 -8.42
CA TRP A 39 8.81 -3.34 -9.26
C TRP A 39 7.53 -3.61 -8.46
N ILE A 40 7.60 -4.38 -7.37
CA ILE A 40 6.45 -4.64 -6.49
C ILE A 40 5.94 -3.34 -5.84
N HIS A 41 6.82 -2.51 -5.28
CA HIS A 41 6.45 -1.23 -4.68
C HIS A 41 5.96 -0.21 -5.71
N ILE A 42 6.52 -0.20 -6.93
CA ILE A 42 6.01 0.64 -8.02
C ILE A 42 4.58 0.23 -8.39
N ALA A 43 4.33 -1.07 -8.58
CA ALA A 43 3.00 -1.58 -8.93
C ALA A 43 1.97 -1.34 -7.81
N LEU A 44 2.34 -1.60 -6.55
CA LEU A 44 1.51 -1.33 -5.38
C LEU A 44 1.20 0.15 -5.22
N GLY A 45 2.20 1.02 -5.37
CA GLY A 45 2.01 2.46 -5.27
C GLY A 45 1.06 3.01 -6.33
N ILE A 46 1.11 2.49 -7.56
CA ILE A 46 0.13 2.82 -8.62
C ILE A 46 -1.28 2.37 -8.21
N LEU A 47 -1.44 1.12 -7.76
CA LEU A 47 -2.74 0.57 -7.33
C LEU A 47 -3.34 1.39 -6.18
N ILE A 48 -2.51 1.77 -5.21
CA ILE A 48 -2.90 2.57 -4.04
C ILE A 48 -3.30 4.00 -4.46
N ALA A 49 -2.57 4.61 -5.40
CA ALA A 49 -2.88 5.94 -5.91
C ALA A 49 -4.21 5.95 -6.70
N LEU A 50 -4.41 4.97 -7.58
CA LEU A 50 -5.66 4.79 -8.33
C LEU A 50 -6.86 4.56 -7.40
N THR A 51 -6.67 3.74 -6.36
CA THR A 51 -7.66 3.53 -5.31
C THR A 51 -8.00 4.86 -4.61
N GLY A 52 -6.99 5.65 -4.27
CA GLY A 52 -7.18 6.98 -3.67
C GLY A 52 -8.00 7.92 -4.56
N LEU A 53 -7.74 7.92 -5.87
CA LEU A 53 -8.51 8.68 -6.85
C LEU A 53 -9.97 8.20 -6.94
N ALA A 54 -10.19 6.88 -6.98
CA ALA A 54 -11.53 6.30 -7.03
C ALA A 54 -12.37 6.64 -5.78
N ILE A 55 -11.73 6.70 -4.60
CA ILE A 55 -12.37 7.16 -3.36
C ILE A 55 -12.75 8.65 -3.46
N LEU A 56 -11.83 9.49 -3.95
CA LEU A 56 -12.10 10.93 -4.13
C LEU A 56 -13.23 11.19 -5.14
N MET A 57 -13.34 10.36 -6.18
CA MET A 57 -14.42 10.39 -7.17
C MET A 57 -15.76 9.84 -6.64
N ARG A 58 -15.84 9.46 -5.35
CA ARG A 58 -17.05 8.91 -4.70
C ARG A 58 -17.63 7.69 -5.42
N VAL A 59 -16.77 6.87 -6.03
CA VAL A 59 -17.22 5.64 -6.69
C VAL A 59 -17.70 4.64 -5.60
N PRO A 60 -18.94 4.13 -5.67
CA PRO A 60 -19.51 3.29 -4.60
C PRO A 60 -18.74 1.98 -4.36
N ALA A 61 -18.07 1.46 -5.38
CA ALA A 61 -17.22 0.27 -5.27
C ALA A 61 -15.79 0.55 -4.75
N ALA A 62 -15.35 1.82 -4.70
CA ALA A 62 -13.99 2.18 -4.34
C ALA A 62 -13.62 1.79 -2.90
N ARG A 63 -14.62 1.74 -2.00
CA ARG A 63 -14.42 1.28 -0.63
C ARG A 63 -13.94 -0.17 -0.57
N TYR A 64 -14.62 -1.08 -1.26
CA TYR A 64 -14.28 -2.50 -1.23
C TYR A 64 -12.94 -2.76 -1.91
N VAL A 65 -12.71 -2.13 -3.07
CA VAL A 65 -11.43 -2.19 -3.78
C VAL A 65 -10.30 -1.65 -2.90
N GLY A 66 -10.52 -0.54 -2.21
CA GLY A 66 -9.50 0.06 -1.37
C GLY A 66 -9.14 -0.73 -0.13
N ILE A 67 -10.10 -1.43 0.48
CA ILE A 67 -9.82 -2.38 1.56
C ILE A 67 -8.96 -3.54 1.04
N GLY A 68 -9.33 -4.11 -0.12
CA GLY A 68 -8.55 -5.20 -0.74
C GLY A 68 -7.13 -4.80 -1.10
N VAL A 69 -6.95 -3.63 -1.72
CA VAL A 69 -5.62 -3.10 -2.07
C VAL A 69 -4.80 -2.77 -0.83
N ALA A 70 -5.41 -2.18 0.21
CA ALA A 70 -4.72 -1.90 1.46
C ALA A 70 -4.30 -3.18 2.21
N ALA A 71 -5.10 -4.25 2.15
CA ALA A 71 -4.73 -5.55 2.71
C ALA A 71 -3.54 -6.16 1.97
N LEU A 72 -3.52 -6.10 0.63
CA LEU A 72 -2.39 -6.57 -0.17
C LEU A 72 -1.11 -5.77 0.14
N TYR A 73 -1.23 -4.45 0.31
CA TYR A 73 -0.12 -3.60 0.73
C TYR A 73 0.45 -4.01 2.09
N LEU A 74 -0.42 -4.35 3.04
CA LEU A 74 -0.05 -4.83 4.36
C LEU A 74 0.82 -6.09 4.30
N VAL A 75 0.44 -7.06 3.45
CA VAL A 75 1.20 -8.30 3.24
C VAL A 75 2.56 -8.01 2.61
N ALA A 76 2.60 -7.17 1.58
CA ALA A 76 3.85 -6.79 0.93
C ALA A 76 4.81 -6.10 1.92
N GLN A 77 4.27 -5.24 2.78
CA GLN A 77 5.06 -4.51 3.76
C GLN A 77 5.58 -5.42 4.89
N PHE A 78 4.79 -6.42 5.31
CA PHE A 78 5.25 -7.46 6.23
C PHE A 78 6.40 -8.28 5.64
N MET A 79 6.35 -8.58 4.35
CA MET A 79 7.44 -9.27 3.65
C MET A 79 8.69 -8.38 3.48
N TYR A 80 8.53 -7.06 3.45
CA TYR A 80 9.63 -6.08 3.37
C TYR A 80 10.30 -5.78 4.73
N LEU A 81 9.74 -6.30 5.82
CA LEU A 81 10.18 -6.06 7.21
C LEU A 81 11.68 -6.39 7.46
N PRO A 82 12.28 -7.44 6.87
CA PRO A 82 13.72 -7.70 6.98
C PRO A 82 14.62 -6.65 6.29
N TYR A 83 14.10 -5.92 5.30
CA TYR A 83 14.87 -4.95 4.53
C TYR A 83 14.83 -3.56 5.15
N ALA A 84 13.67 -3.11 5.63
CA ALA A 84 13.53 -1.83 6.32
C ALA A 84 12.45 -1.91 7.42
N PRO A 85 12.76 -2.46 8.61
CA PRO A 85 11.77 -2.83 9.61
C PRO A 85 10.95 -1.65 10.14
N ILE A 86 11.60 -0.51 10.43
CA ILE A 86 10.91 0.68 10.94
C ILE A 86 9.92 1.20 9.89
N TRP A 87 10.36 1.28 8.64
CA TRP A 87 9.54 1.75 7.54
C TRP A 87 8.38 0.80 7.23
N ALA A 88 8.66 -0.51 7.28
CA ALA A 88 7.65 -1.54 7.13
C ALA A 88 6.51 -1.36 8.13
N VAL A 89 6.85 -1.21 9.41
CA VAL A 89 5.86 -1.03 10.49
C VAL A 89 5.03 0.25 10.30
N VAL A 90 5.67 1.37 9.95
CA VAL A 90 4.96 2.65 9.72
C VAL A 90 3.94 2.53 8.59
N SER A 91 4.35 1.94 7.47
CA SER A 91 3.48 1.72 6.32
C SER A 91 2.34 0.74 6.61
N MET A 92 2.61 -0.33 7.37
CA MET A 92 1.57 -1.27 7.82
C MET A 92 0.55 -0.56 8.71
N ALA A 93 0.99 0.28 9.64
CA ALA A 93 0.09 1.06 10.50
C ALA A 93 -0.82 1.99 9.68
N LEU A 94 -0.26 2.64 8.64
CA LEU A 94 -1.03 3.47 7.72
C LEU A 94 -2.05 2.66 6.90
N ALA A 95 -1.69 1.45 6.48
CA ALA A 95 -2.59 0.54 5.78
C ALA A 95 -3.77 0.13 6.66
N VAL A 96 -3.51 -0.26 7.91
CA VAL A 96 -4.55 -0.57 8.91
C VAL A 96 -5.46 0.65 9.12
N PHE A 97 -4.87 1.83 9.29
CA PHE A 97 -5.65 3.07 9.45
C PHE A 97 -6.57 3.33 8.27
N VAL A 98 -6.11 3.07 7.03
CA VAL A 98 -6.96 3.24 5.85
C VAL A 98 -8.06 2.19 5.78
N ILE A 99 -7.75 0.92 6.06
CA ILE A 99 -8.78 -0.12 6.13
C ILE A 99 -9.83 0.28 7.16
N TRP A 100 -9.41 0.74 8.34
CA TRP A 100 -10.31 1.24 9.36
C TRP A 100 -11.15 2.41 8.84
N ALA A 101 -10.54 3.44 8.26
CA ALA A 101 -11.24 4.60 7.73
C ALA A 101 -12.31 4.20 6.70
N LEU A 102 -11.95 3.33 5.75
CA LEU A 102 -12.86 2.80 4.75
C LEU A 102 -13.93 1.89 5.36
N ALA A 103 -13.61 1.08 6.35
CA ALA A 103 -14.55 0.20 7.03
C ALA A 103 -15.53 0.95 7.94
N THR A 104 -15.11 2.08 8.51
CA THR A 104 -15.95 2.95 9.33
C THR A 104 -16.70 4.02 8.54
N ASP A 105 -16.36 4.22 7.28
CA ASP A 105 -17.08 5.12 6.40
C ASP A 105 -18.54 4.67 6.27
N ARG A 106 -19.42 5.35 7.00
CA ARG A 106 -20.87 5.17 6.91
C ARG A 106 -21.27 5.91 5.65
N GLY A 107 -21.16 5.22 4.51
CA GLY A 107 -21.58 5.74 3.21
C GLY A 107 -22.90 6.48 3.37
N ALA A 108 -22.89 7.76 2.96
CA ALA A 108 -23.97 8.72 3.16
C ALA A 108 -25.32 8.01 3.21
N SER A 109 -25.90 7.95 4.41
CA SER A 109 -27.18 7.32 4.62
C SER A 109 -28.19 7.93 3.64
N TRP A 110 -28.66 7.08 2.75
CA TRP A 110 -29.83 7.19 1.90
C TRP A 110 -30.99 7.98 2.52
N ALA A 111 -30.93 9.30 2.52
CA ALA A 111 -32.04 10.18 2.92
C ALA A 111 -32.55 10.99 1.72
N GLY A 112 -32.75 10.29 0.61
CA GLY A 112 -33.56 10.72 -0.52
C GLY A 112 -34.57 9.63 -0.84
N ASN A 113 -35.48 9.34 0.09
CA ASN A 113 -36.80 8.73 -0.15
C ASN A 113 -37.43 8.33 1.20
N ARG A 114 -38.11 9.27 1.84
CA ARG A 114 -39.35 8.99 2.58
C ARG A 114 -40.22 10.24 2.46
N TYR A 115 -41.18 10.12 1.54
CA TYR A 115 -42.45 10.85 1.41
C TYR A 115 -42.43 12.35 1.77
#